data_AF-X1L7U1-F1
#
_entry.id   AF-X1L7U1-F1
#
_cell.length_a   1.000
_cell.length_b   1.000
_cell.length_c   1.000
_cell.angle_alpha   90.00
_cell.angle_beta   90.00
_cell.angle_gamma   90.00
#
_symmetry.space_group_name_H-M   'P 1'
#
loop_
_entity.id
_entity.type
_entity.pdbx_description
1 polymer ?
#
loop_
_entity_poly.entity_id
_entity_poly.type
_entity_poly.pdbx_seq_one_letter_code
_entity_poly.pdbx_strand_id
1 'polypeptide(L)'
;MSMTTLKYWRLIIPGIFILLLILLVTTENFTELSESIKPLTNFQLKEIPSIAAVVVFGVLYYIAKFRNILWNPYYKRVQNNIKNTLLSPFIQRLDSQQEDYLKDGRKLMIIFYHFVDNDNSLSEKAKRVRFNGLIWSSTVDLTFIAACGSLIFWFKLIIEKNSYNLWMA
;
A
#
# COMPACT_ATOMS: atom_id res chain seq x y z
N MET A 1 11.50 -8.19 8.18
CA MET A 1 10.27 -8.82 7.66
C MET A 1 10.58 -9.74 6.49
N SER A 2 9.96 -10.93 6.42
CA SER A 2 10.12 -11.85 5.28
C SER A 2 9.35 -11.37 4.06
N MET A 3 9.69 -11.90 2.87
CA MET A 3 9.00 -11.56 1.62
C MET A 3 7.55 -12.07 1.60
N THR A 4 7.29 -13.24 2.18
CA THR A 4 5.94 -13.81 2.29
C THR A 4 5.05 -12.94 3.17
N THR A 5 5.53 -12.56 4.35
CA THR A 5 4.82 -11.64 5.26
C THR A 5 4.51 -10.31 4.58
N LEU A 6 5.44 -9.77 3.77
CA LEU A 6 5.20 -8.54 3.00
C LEU A 6 4.06 -8.65 2.00
N LYS A 7 3.96 -9.78 1.29
CA LYS A 7 2.88 -10.01 0.34
C LYS A 7 1.52 -10.08 1.04
N TYR A 8 1.44 -10.80 2.17
CA TYR A 8 0.22 -10.89 2.96
C TYR A 8 -0.26 -9.53 3.47
N TRP A 9 0.63 -8.74 4.10
CA TRP A 9 0.25 -7.42 4.59
C TRP A 9 -0.18 -6.46 3.48
N ARG A 10 0.47 -6.53 2.30
CA ARG A 10 0.08 -5.71 1.13
C ARG A 10 -1.29 -6.06 0.54
N LEU A 11 -1.86 -7.21 0.90
CA LEU A 11 -3.22 -7.61 0.52
C LEU A 11 -4.21 -7.24 1.63
N ILE A 12 -3.86 -7.50 2.89
CA ILE A 12 -4.76 -7.31 4.03
C ILE A 12 -5.02 -5.82 4.31
N ILE A 13 -3.97 -4.98 4.31
CA ILE A 13 -4.06 -3.56 4.69
C ILE A 13 -5.09 -2.78 3.86
N PRO A 14 -5.06 -2.81 2.51
CA PRO A 14 -6.06 -2.09 1.73
C PRO A 14 -7.48 -2.62 2.00
N GLY A 15 -7.65 -3.92 2.25
CA GLY A 15 -8.93 -4.50 2.64
C GLY A 15 -9.46 -3.96 3.96
N ILE A 16 -8.59 -3.80 4.97
CA ILE A 16 -8.95 -3.19 6.26
C ILE A 16 -9.40 -1.74 6.06
N PHE A 17 -8.65 -0.96 5.29
CA PHE A 17 -9.00 0.44 5.02
C PHE A 17 -10.33 0.59 4.27
N ILE A 18 -10.60 -0.29 3.29
CA ILE A 18 -11.89 -0.29 2.58
C ILE A 18 -13.03 -0.66 3.54
N LEU A 19 -12.85 -1.69 4.38
CA LEU A 19 -13.87 -2.07 5.36
C LEU A 19 -14.16 -0.92 6.33
N LEU A 20 -13.11 -0.26 6.84
CA LEU A 20 -13.24 0.90 7.72
C LEU A 20 -14.00 2.04 7.02
N LEU A 21 -13.69 2.30 5.74
CA LEU A 21 -14.40 3.31 4.96
C LEU A 21 -15.89 2.95 4.80
N ILE A 22 -16.21 1.70 4.49
CA ILE A 22 -17.60 1.25 4.37
C ILE A 22 -18.34 1.47 5.68
N LEU A 23 -17.76 1.03 6.81
CA LEU A 23 -18.34 1.24 8.14
C LEU A 23 -18.61 2.72 8.39
N LEU A 24 -17.62 3.59 8.15
CA LEU A 24 -17.72 5.04 8.34
C LEU A 24 -18.84 5.66 7.48
N VAL A 25 -19.06 5.17 6.25
CA VAL A 25 -20.10 5.69 5.35
C VAL A 25 -21.50 5.20 5.78
N THR A 26 -21.60 3.97 6.30
CA THR A 26 -22.87 3.34 6.68
C THR A 26 -23.39 3.75 8.05
N THR A 27 -22.52 4.07 9.01
CA THR A 27 -22.94 4.48 10.36
C THR A 27 -23.45 5.91 10.33
N GLU A 28 -24.54 6.17 11.05
CA GLU A 28 -25.13 7.51 11.10
C GLU A 28 -24.46 8.36 12.19
N ASN A 29 -24.06 7.74 13.31
CA ASN A 29 -23.47 8.43 14.45
C ASN A 29 -22.16 7.77 14.93
N PHE A 30 -21.32 8.54 15.63
CA PHE A 30 -20.02 8.07 16.15
C PHE A 30 -20.16 6.96 17.21
N THR A 31 -21.28 6.94 17.94
CA THR A 31 -21.59 5.90 18.92
C THR A 31 -21.77 4.54 18.27
N GLU A 32 -22.50 4.47 17.15
CA GLU A 32 -22.70 3.23 16.37
C GLU A 32 -21.39 2.75 15.74
N LEU A 33 -20.53 3.69 15.32
CA LEU A 33 -19.19 3.37 14.82
C LEU A 33 -18.34 2.71 15.92
N SER A 34 -18.33 3.29 17.12
CA SER A 34 -17.61 2.72 18.28
C SER A 34 -18.09 1.31 18.61
N GLU A 35 -19.40 1.08 18.59
CA GLU A 35 -19.98 -0.25 18.82
C GLU A 35 -19.66 -1.25 17.69
N SER A 36 -19.63 -0.78 16.44
CA SER A 36 -19.30 -1.60 15.27
C SER A 36 -17.81 -1.97 15.22
N ILE A 37 -16.93 -1.19 15.86
CA ILE A 37 -15.49 -1.46 15.95
C ILE A 37 -15.16 -2.39 17.12
N LYS A 38 -15.96 -2.42 18.20
CA LYS A 38 -15.76 -3.34 19.33
C LYS A 38 -15.52 -4.82 18.94
N PRO A 39 -16.29 -5.44 18.04
CA PRO A 39 -16.02 -6.83 17.64
C PRO A 39 -14.63 -7.01 17.01
N LEU A 40 -14.09 -6.03 16.28
CA LEU A 40 -12.72 -6.11 15.75
C LEU A 40 -11.62 -6.20 16.83
N THR A 41 -11.94 -5.91 18.10
CA THR A 41 -11.00 -6.00 19.22
C THR A 41 -11.12 -7.30 20.02
N ASN A 42 -12.23 -8.04 19.91
CA ASN A 42 -12.52 -9.24 20.71
C ASN A 42 -12.95 -10.41 19.82
N PHE A 43 -11.98 -11.10 19.21
CA PHE A 43 -12.17 -12.22 18.29
C PHE A 43 -13.18 -13.26 18.79
N GLN A 44 -14.42 -13.20 18.28
CA GLN A 44 -15.44 -14.23 18.44
C GLN A 44 -15.77 -14.86 17.08
N LEU A 45 -16.28 -16.10 17.09
CA LEU A 45 -16.68 -16.86 15.88
C LEU A 45 -17.68 -16.12 14.96
N LYS A 46 -18.35 -15.08 15.46
CA LYS A 46 -19.25 -14.20 14.67
C LYS A 46 -18.51 -13.27 13.70
N GLU A 47 -17.19 -13.14 13.77
CA GLU A 47 -16.38 -12.24 12.93
C GLU A 47 -15.85 -12.88 11.63
N ILE A 48 -16.16 -14.15 11.38
CA ILE A 48 -15.77 -14.83 10.13
C ILE A 48 -16.19 -14.03 8.88
N PRO A 49 -17.40 -13.42 8.80
CA PRO A 49 -17.81 -12.62 7.65
C PRO A 49 -16.99 -11.34 7.46
N SER A 50 -16.61 -10.64 8.54
CA SER A 50 -15.84 -9.39 8.44
C SER A 50 -14.41 -9.65 7.98
N ILE A 51 -13.79 -10.73 8.48
CA ILE A 51 -12.47 -11.18 8.03
C ILE A 51 -12.52 -11.58 6.54
N ALA A 52 -13.54 -12.33 6.13
CA ALA A 52 -13.73 -12.69 4.73
C ALA A 52 -13.88 -11.44 3.85
N ALA A 53 -14.65 -10.44 4.29
CA ALA A 53 -14.81 -9.17 3.58
C ALA A 53 -13.48 -8.43 3.40
N VAL A 54 -12.63 -8.35 4.45
CA VAL A 54 -11.28 -7.75 4.35
C VAL A 54 -10.47 -8.42 3.25
N VAL A 55 -10.47 -9.76 3.20
CA VAL A 55 -9.71 -10.50 2.19
C VAL A 55 -10.27 -10.23 0.78
N VAL A 56 -11.59 -10.28 0.62
CA VAL A 56 -12.26 -10.02 -0.67
C VAL A 56 -11.93 -8.61 -1.18
N PHE A 57 -12.09 -7.58 -0.35
CA PHE A 57 -11.77 -6.21 -0.74
C PHE A 57 -10.27 -6.00 -1.01
N GLY A 58 -9.40 -6.62 -0.22
CA GLY A 58 -7.96 -6.61 -0.45
C GLY A 58 -7.58 -7.22 -1.81
N VAL A 59 -8.19 -8.35 -2.17
CA VAL A 59 -7.99 -9.00 -3.47
C VAL A 59 -8.50 -8.13 -4.61
N LEU A 60 -9.71 -7.57 -4.51
CA LEU A 60 -10.27 -6.68 -5.52
C LEU A 60 -9.38 -5.46 -5.74
N TYR A 61 -8.90 -4.83 -4.67
CA TYR A 61 -7.98 -3.71 -4.72
C TYR A 61 -6.65 -4.09 -5.42
N TYR A 62 -6.12 -5.28 -5.11
CA TYR A 62 -4.90 -5.78 -5.71
C TYR A 62 -5.05 -6.03 -7.22
N ILE A 63 -6.16 -6.65 -7.65
CA ILE A 63 -6.45 -6.94 -9.06
C ILE A 63 -6.63 -5.64 -9.86
N ALA A 64 -7.32 -4.66 -9.30
CA ALA A 64 -7.57 -3.37 -9.94
C ALA A 64 -6.31 -2.52 -10.14
N LYS A 65 -5.17 -2.91 -9.53
CA LYS A 65 -3.87 -2.22 -9.65
C LYS A 65 -3.93 -0.74 -9.25
N PHE A 66 -4.87 -0.33 -8.38
CA PHE A 66 -5.04 1.07 -7.97
C PHE A 66 -3.74 1.65 -7.39
N ARG A 67 -3.02 0.89 -6.58
CA ARG A 67 -1.71 1.27 -6.05
C ARG A 67 -0.75 1.72 -7.14
N ASN A 68 -0.74 1.07 -8.30
CA ASN A 68 0.21 1.38 -9.37
C ASN A 68 0.02 2.79 -9.94
N ILE A 69 -1.18 3.35 -9.87
CA ILE A 69 -1.47 4.70 -10.37
C ILE A 69 -0.62 5.73 -9.62
N LEU A 70 -0.61 5.66 -8.29
CA LEU A 70 0.17 6.56 -7.44
C LEU A 70 1.61 6.10 -7.23
N TRP A 71 1.86 4.77 -7.25
CA TRP A 71 3.14 4.18 -6.88
C TRP A 71 4.22 4.26 -7.98
N ASN A 72 3.81 4.22 -9.25
CA ASN A 72 4.73 4.04 -10.36
C ASN A 72 5.86 5.11 -10.45
N PRO A 73 5.60 6.41 -10.24
CA PRO A 73 6.66 7.43 -10.25
C PRO A 73 7.71 7.19 -9.16
N TYR A 74 7.27 6.87 -7.95
CA TYR A 74 8.16 6.57 -6.82
C TYR A 74 8.97 5.30 -7.05
N TYR A 75 8.32 4.26 -7.57
CA TYR A 75 8.99 3.01 -7.92
C TYR A 75 10.11 3.23 -8.94
N LYS A 76 9.84 3.99 -10.01
CA LYS A 76 10.85 4.35 -11.01
C LYS A 76 12.00 5.15 -10.39
N ARG A 77 11.70 6.10 -9.50
CA ARG A 77 12.73 6.89 -8.80
C ARG A 77 13.65 6.01 -7.97
N VAL A 78 13.10 5.07 -7.22
CA VAL A 78 13.88 4.12 -6.41
C VAL A 78 14.76 3.25 -7.31
N GLN A 79 14.21 2.69 -8.40
CA GLN A 79 15.00 1.90 -9.34
C GLN A 79 16.14 2.70 -9.98
N ASN A 80 15.86 3.92 -10.41
CA ASN A 80 16.89 4.77 -11.02
C ASN A 80 17.98 5.13 -10.02
N ASN A 81 17.63 5.42 -8.76
CA ASN A 81 18.61 5.66 -7.71
C ASN A 81 19.49 4.42 -7.48
N ILE A 82 18.92 3.23 -7.43
CA ILE A 82 19.70 1.98 -7.31
C ILE A 82 20.65 1.81 -8.49
N LYS A 83 20.16 1.97 -9.72
CA LYS A 83 20.98 1.88 -10.94
C LYS A 83 22.13 2.89 -10.92
N ASN A 84 21.84 4.14 -10.59
CA ASN A 84 22.84 5.20 -10.50
C ASN A 84 23.90 4.90 -9.44
N THR A 85 23.50 4.40 -8.26
CA THR A 85 24.44 4.03 -7.20
C THR A 85 25.29 2.81 -7.57
N LEU A 86 24.73 1.83 -8.27
CA LEU A 86 25.50 0.66 -8.74
C LEU A 86 26.53 1.02 -9.80
N LEU A 87 26.22 1.99 -10.65
CA LEU A 87 27.11 2.46 -11.70
C LEU A 87 28.10 3.52 -11.24
N SER A 88 27.87 4.15 -10.08
CA SER A 88 28.71 5.27 -9.60
C SER A 88 30.22 4.97 -9.57
N PRO A 89 30.70 3.77 -9.22
CA PRO A 89 32.13 3.46 -9.23
C PRO A 89 32.73 3.35 -10.64
N PHE A 90 31.89 3.21 -11.67
CA PHE A 90 32.27 2.96 -13.06
C PHE A 90 32.04 4.15 -13.98
N ILE A 91 31.48 5.28 -13.47
CA ILE A 91 31.11 6.46 -14.26
C ILE A 91 32.28 6.98 -15.10
N GLN A 92 33.51 6.95 -14.59
CA GLN A 92 34.68 7.45 -15.32
C GLN A 92 35.16 6.52 -16.45
N ARG A 93 34.63 5.29 -16.53
CA ARG A 93 35.08 4.25 -17.46
C ARG A 93 34.03 3.89 -18.51
N LEU A 94 32.80 4.38 -18.37
CA LEU A 94 31.68 4.08 -19.25
C LEU A 94 31.43 5.26 -20.18
N ASP A 95 31.19 4.98 -21.47
CA ASP A 95 30.60 5.98 -22.36
C ASP A 95 29.08 6.11 -22.10
N SER A 96 28.46 7.18 -22.63
CA SER A 96 27.03 7.43 -22.44
C SER A 96 26.12 6.35 -23.04
N GLN A 97 26.49 5.75 -24.18
CA GLN A 97 25.73 4.66 -24.80
C GLN A 97 25.78 3.38 -23.97
N GLN A 98 26.94 3.07 -23.39
CA GLN A 98 27.13 1.94 -22.48
C GLN A 98 26.34 2.14 -21.19
N GLU A 99 26.35 3.35 -20.63
CA GLU A 99 25.57 3.69 -19.45
C GLU A 99 24.06 3.50 -19.70
N ASP A 100 23.55 4.01 -20.82
CA ASP A 100 22.15 3.86 -21.21
C ASP A 100 21.78 2.39 -21.44
N TYR A 101 22.64 1.63 -22.11
CA TYR A 101 22.44 0.20 -22.33
C TYR A 101 22.35 -0.61 -21.02
N LEU A 102 23.15 -0.25 -20.02
CA LEU A 102 23.15 -0.90 -18.70
C LEU A 102 21.94 -0.48 -17.86
N LYS A 103 21.56 0.80 -17.93
CA LYS A 103 20.38 1.33 -17.25
C LYS A 103 19.07 0.85 -17.88
N ASP A 104 19.10 0.41 -19.13
CA ASP A 104 17.91 -0.07 -19.81
C ASP A 104 17.29 -1.32 -19.16
N GLY A 105 15.96 -1.31 -19.06
CA GLY A 105 15.17 -2.41 -18.52
C GLY A 105 15.52 -2.81 -17.08
N ARG A 106 15.67 -4.13 -16.87
CA ARG A 106 15.80 -4.76 -15.54
C ARG A 106 17.19 -5.36 -15.26
N LYS A 107 18.18 -5.19 -16.15
CA LYS A 107 19.49 -5.85 -16.09
C LYS A 107 20.19 -5.63 -14.73
N LEU A 108 20.43 -4.36 -14.38
CA LEU A 108 21.05 -3.99 -13.09
C LEU A 108 20.20 -4.38 -11.88
N MET A 109 18.88 -4.34 -12.01
CA MET A 109 17.98 -4.72 -10.91
C MET A 109 18.06 -6.22 -10.60
N ILE A 110 18.21 -7.07 -11.63
CA ILE A 110 18.37 -8.52 -11.44
C ILE A 110 19.66 -8.79 -10.65
N ILE A 111 20.76 -8.15 -11.03
CA ILE A 111 22.05 -8.27 -10.34
C ILE A 111 21.92 -7.79 -8.88
N PHE A 112 21.32 -6.62 -8.68
CA PHE A 112 21.09 -6.06 -7.35
C PHE A 112 20.32 -7.03 -6.44
N TYR A 113 19.19 -7.54 -6.91
CA TYR A 113 18.38 -8.45 -6.11
C TYR A 113 19.06 -9.79 -5.87
N HIS A 114 19.85 -10.28 -6.82
CA HIS A 114 20.67 -11.47 -6.62
C HIS A 114 21.65 -11.28 -5.45
N PHE A 115 22.34 -10.15 -5.35
CA PHE A 115 23.20 -9.86 -4.19
C PHE A 115 22.40 -9.74 -2.88
N VAL A 116 21.30 -8.99 -2.91
CA VAL A 116 20.47 -8.78 -1.71
C VAL A 116 19.89 -10.08 -1.16
N ASP A 117 19.52 -11.02 -2.02
CA ASP A 117 18.88 -12.27 -1.61
C ASP A 117 19.88 -13.38 -1.22
N ASN A 118 21.12 -13.36 -1.73
CA ASN A 118 22.13 -14.39 -1.44
C ASN A 118 23.18 -13.96 -0.40
N ASP A 119 23.33 -12.67 -0.11
CA ASP A 119 24.27 -12.18 0.90
C ASP A 119 23.61 -12.11 2.29
N ASN A 120 24.03 -13.00 3.19
CA ASN A 120 23.55 -13.05 4.57
C ASN A 120 23.79 -11.75 5.34
N SER A 121 24.86 -11.00 5.04
CA SER A 121 25.16 -9.73 5.69
C SER A 121 24.16 -8.62 5.33
N LEU A 122 23.51 -8.74 4.17
CA LEU A 122 22.49 -7.82 3.69
C LEU A 122 21.08 -8.20 4.16
N SER A 123 20.88 -9.41 4.69
CA SER A 123 19.56 -9.92 5.07
C SER A 123 18.83 -9.02 6.07
N GLU A 124 19.50 -8.51 7.10
CA GLU A 124 18.92 -7.60 8.09
C GLU A 124 18.58 -6.23 7.51
N LYS A 125 19.43 -5.70 6.63
CA LYS A 125 19.13 -4.45 5.90
C LYS A 125 17.93 -4.65 4.97
N ALA A 126 17.85 -5.77 4.26
CA ALA A 126 16.73 -6.11 3.39
C ALA A 126 15.43 -6.24 4.19
N LYS A 127 15.47 -6.84 5.39
CA LYS A 127 14.31 -6.93 6.30
C LYS A 127 13.78 -5.54 6.69
N ARG A 128 14.65 -4.56 6.96
CA ARG A 128 14.28 -3.17 7.25
C ARG A 128 13.71 -2.45 6.03
N VAL A 129 14.36 -2.58 4.88
CA VAL A 129 13.88 -2.00 3.62
C VAL A 129 12.50 -2.52 3.25
N ARG A 130 12.25 -3.83 3.42
CA ARG A 130 10.93 -4.45 3.19
C ARG A 130 9.85 -3.88 4.12
N PHE A 131 10.18 -3.64 5.39
CA PHE A 131 9.25 -3.05 6.36
C PHE A 131 8.94 -1.58 6.01
N ASN A 132 9.95 -0.76 5.71
CA ASN A 132 9.73 0.62 5.27
C ASN A 132 8.92 0.67 3.96
N GLY A 133 9.21 -0.26 3.05
CA GLY A 133 8.45 -0.44 1.81
C GLY A 133 7.02 -0.96 2.02
N LEU A 134 6.69 -1.52 3.18
CA LEU A 134 5.30 -1.81 3.57
C LEU A 134 4.62 -0.52 3.99
N ILE A 135 5.18 0.19 4.99
CA ILE A 135 4.63 1.46 5.52
C ILE A 135 4.30 2.40 4.36
N TRP A 136 5.27 2.62 3.49
CA TRP A 136 5.12 3.57 2.41
C TRP A 136 4.09 3.11 1.35
N SER A 137 4.00 1.80 1.05
CA SER A 137 2.91 1.30 0.20
C SER A 137 1.54 1.42 0.86
N SER A 138 1.46 1.22 2.19
CA SER A 138 0.22 1.37 2.95
C SER A 138 -0.24 2.82 3.02
N THR A 139 0.69 3.78 3.11
CA THR A 139 0.36 5.21 3.03
C THR A 139 -0.26 5.53 1.68
N VAL A 140 0.29 5.00 0.59
CA VAL A 140 -0.27 5.19 -0.76
C VAL A 140 -1.67 4.59 -0.87
N ASP A 141 -1.87 3.37 -0.35
CA ASP A 141 -3.18 2.73 -0.32
C ASP A 141 -4.20 3.58 0.47
N LEU A 142 -3.79 4.06 1.66
CA LEU A 142 -4.61 4.92 2.51
C LEU A 142 -4.98 6.22 1.81
N THR A 143 -4.02 6.91 1.18
CA THR A 143 -4.28 8.15 0.44
C THR A 143 -5.29 7.94 -0.67
N PHE A 144 -5.16 6.85 -1.44
CA PHE A 144 -6.09 6.54 -2.52
C PHE A 144 -7.50 6.25 -1.97
N ILE A 145 -7.60 5.39 -0.96
CA ILE A 145 -8.88 5.00 -0.37
C ILE A 145 -9.56 6.20 0.32
N ALA A 146 -8.79 7.06 1.01
CA ALA A 146 -9.30 8.28 1.61
C ALA A 146 -9.77 9.29 0.56
N ALA A 147 -9.07 9.42 -0.58
CA ALA A 147 -9.52 10.26 -1.68
C ALA A 147 -10.85 9.77 -2.27
N CYS A 148 -10.99 8.45 -2.50
CA CYS A 148 -12.25 7.85 -2.91
C CYS A 148 -13.35 8.05 -1.86
N GLY A 149 -13.02 7.85 -0.58
CA GLY A 149 -13.94 8.05 0.54
C GLY A 149 -14.45 9.49 0.62
N SER A 150 -13.55 10.48 0.48
CA SER A 150 -13.92 11.90 0.46
C SER A 150 -14.93 12.21 -0.64
N LEU A 151 -14.79 11.62 -1.84
CA LEU A 151 -15.77 11.76 -2.91
C LEU A 151 -17.11 11.14 -2.53
N ILE A 152 -17.12 9.94 -1.95
CA ILE A 152 -18.35 9.27 -1.49
C ILE A 152 -19.08 10.13 -0.44
N PHE A 153 -18.37 10.64 0.56
CA PHE A 153 -18.94 11.54 1.56
C PHE A 153 -19.51 12.81 0.94
N TRP A 154 -18.79 13.41 0.00
CA TRP A 154 -19.25 14.61 -0.69
C TRP A 154 -20.56 14.34 -1.46
N PHE A 155 -20.67 13.21 -2.15
CA PHE A 155 -21.93 12.81 -2.81
C PHE A 155 -23.06 12.57 -1.81
N LYS A 156 -22.79 11.92 -0.67
CA LYS A 156 -23.78 11.70 0.39
C LYS A 156 -24.36 13.03 0.89
N LEU A 157 -23.49 14.02 1.16
CA LEU A 157 -23.90 15.36 1.60
C LEU A 157 -24.78 16.10 0.58
N ILE A 158 -24.54 15.93 -0.72
CA ILE A 158 -25.37 16.55 -1.77
C ILE A 158 -26.77 15.93 -1.82
N ILE A 159 -26.85 14.60 -1.66
CA ILE A 159 -28.11 13.85 -1.73
C ILE A 159 -28.96 14.08 -0.49
N GLU A 160 -28.35 14.07 0.70
CA GLU A 160 -29.05 14.30 1.97
C GLU A 160 -29.25 15.81 2.21
N LYS A 161 -30.38 16.36 1.75
CA LYS A 161 -30.77 17.78 1.93
C LYS A 161 -30.83 18.28 3.39
N ASN A 162 -30.72 17.41 4.40
CA ASN A 162 -30.79 17.73 5.84
C ASN A 162 -29.44 17.53 6.58
N SER A 163 -28.32 17.61 5.86
CA SER A 163 -26.97 17.23 6.32
C SER A 163 -26.40 17.98 7.54
N TYR A 164 -27.04 19.04 8.05
CA TYR A 164 -26.52 19.82 9.18
C TYR A 164 -26.54 19.08 10.53
N ASN A 165 -27.30 17.97 10.64
CA ASN A 165 -27.46 17.22 11.88
C ASN A 165 -26.57 15.98 11.99
N LEU A 166 -25.84 15.59 10.94
CA LEU A 166 -25.06 14.33 10.90
C LEU A 166 -23.77 14.34 11.73
N TRP A 167 -23.42 15.46 12.37
CA TRP A 167 -22.17 15.60 13.14
C TRP A 167 -22.32 16.28 14.51
N MET A 168 -23.55 16.60 14.93
CA MET A 168 -23.84 17.34 16.18
C MET A 168 -24.76 16.57 17.15
N ALA A 169 -24.94 15.26 16.95
CA ALA A 169 -25.70 14.38 17.85
C ALA A 169 -24.81 13.31 18.48
#